data_AF-A0AAV3L124-F1
#
_entry.id   AF-A0AAV3L124-F1
#
_cell.length_a   1.000
_cell.length_b   1.000
_cell.length_c   1.000
_cell.angle_alpha   90.00
_cell.angle_beta   90.00
_cell.angle_gamma   90.00
#
_symmetry.space_group_name_H-M   'P 1'
#
loop_
_entity.id
_entity.type
_entity.pdbx_description
1 polymer ?
#
loop_
_entity_poly.entity_id
_entity_poly.type
_entity_poly.pdbx_seq_one_letter_code
_entity_poly.pdbx_strand_id
1 'polypeptide(L)'
;MQTIKVKNPILRGFNPDPNILRVKERYYIIVSSFEWLPGIRVYESKNLVNWSHTTDILTTQVSLQGNPTNGSIWAPQISYADGLFYLVYTDVKSAGRPFKDVHNYLITASEITGPWSEPIYLNSNGFDPSLFHDLETGKKWLVNELWDYRLDTPNKSSGIVLQEYDAEKKKLDGPIYKIFAGTELAKTEAPHLYFRNGYYYLMTAEGGTGRGHSVTVCLAKNITGPYELDPGFPMLTASDKPASTLQCTGYGSLVQTPSGRWYMTYLCTRPLNGAAILGRETAIQEVYWTSDDWLRLKDSQTTPMEEIMIETNEEVQQEKDHQFMDTFEGELKKNWNAGRILPNADWCDTKCRPSMCRSGRRIYAGTHWLPIVYNRWSHPISFSTRKDLYDGKLVTSILLICIRNHFASRLPTESFKNCIYW
;
A
#
# COMPACT_ATOMS: atom_id res chain seq x y z
N MET A 1 -3.94 -28.60 11.70
CA MET A 1 -3.52 -27.19 11.79
C MET A 1 -2.28 -27.12 12.65
N GLN A 2 -1.26 -26.40 12.19
CA GLN A 2 -0.04 -26.11 12.95
C GLN A 2 0.06 -24.61 13.16
N THR A 3 0.78 -24.20 14.21
CA THR A 3 1.01 -22.80 14.51
C THR A 3 2.47 -22.46 14.22
N ILE A 4 2.68 -21.57 13.26
CA ILE A 4 4.00 -21.16 12.78
C ILE A 4 4.33 -19.79 13.37
N LYS A 5 5.53 -19.67 13.93
CA LYS A 5 6.08 -18.38 14.37
C LYS A 5 6.50 -17.58 13.15
N VAL A 6 5.97 -16.37 13.00
CA VAL A 6 6.23 -15.45 11.89
C VAL A 6 6.79 -14.15 12.43
N LYS A 7 7.83 -13.63 11.78
CA LYS A 7 8.45 -12.35 12.13
C LYS A 7 7.96 -11.24 11.20
N ASN A 8 7.39 -10.19 11.78
CA ASN A 8 7.05 -8.95 11.08
C ASN A 8 8.31 -8.12 10.76
N PRO A 9 8.25 -7.23 9.74
CA PRO A 9 7.18 -7.08 8.75
C PRO A 9 7.15 -8.27 7.78
N ILE A 10 5.95 -8.71 7.38
CA ILE A 10 5.75 -9.77 6.39
C ILE A 10 6.04 -9.31 4.96
N LEU A 11 5.88 -8.02 4.65
CA LEU A 11 6.34 -7.40 3.40
C LEU A 11 7.31 -6.25 3.74
N ARG A 12 8.60 -6.51 3.57
CA ARG A 12 9.68 -5.57 3.92
C ARG A 12 9.98 -4.56 2.82
N GLY A 13 10.49 -3.41 3.20
CA GLY A 13 10.67 -2.27 2.29
C GLY A 13 9.36 -1.56 1.96
N PHE A 14 9.40 -0.68 0.97
CA PHE A 14 8.28 0.16 0.55
C PHE A 14 7.05 -0.67 0.12
N ASN A 15 6.18 -0.96 1.09
CA ASN A 15 4.93 -1.71 0.98
C ASN A 15 3.91 -1.09 1.95
N PRO A 16 3.46 0.14 1.67
CA PRO A 16 2.57 0.87 2.55
C PRO A 16 1.10 0.51 2.31
N ASP A 17 0.25 0.95 3.24
CA ASP A 17 -1.21 0.98 3.08
C ASP A 17 -1.78 -0.40 2.63
N PRO A 18 -1.48 -1.49 3.37
CA PRO A 18 -1.82 -2.83 2.96
C PRO A 18 -3.34 -3.07 3.02
N ASN A 19 -3.91 -3.49 1.89
CA ASN A 19 -5.28 -3.99 1.86
C ASN A 19 -5.27 -5.51 1.59
N ILE A 20 -5.71 -6.30 2.57
CA ILE A 20 -5.78 -7.76 2.49
C ILE A 20 -7.17 -8.23 2.08
N LEU A 21 -7.24 -9.25 1.22
CA LEU A 21 -8.47 -10.01 0.97
C LEU A 21 -8.18 -11.50 0.83
N ARG A 22 -9.22 -12.33 1.05
CA ARG A 22 -9.21 -13.76 0.71
C ARG A 22 -10.20 -14.03 -0.42
N VAL A 23 -9.76 -14.72 -1.47
CA VAL A 23 -10.64 -15.24 -2.52
C VAL A 23 -10.35 -16.73 -2.70
N LYS A 24 -11.38 -17.55 -2.47
CA LYS A 24 -11.24 -19.02 -2.41
C LYS A 24 -10.15 -19.39 -1.38
N GLU A 25 -9.13 -20.12 -1.79
CA GLU A 25 -8.05 -20.61 -0.92
C GLU A 25 -6.83 -19.67 -0.87
N ARG A 26 -6.88 -18.52 -1.56
CA ARG A 26 -5.74 -17.60 -1.67
C ARG A 26 -6.00 -16.30 -0.93
N TYR A 27 -4.94 -15.78 -0.35
CA TYR A 27 -4.88 -14.46 0.27
C TYR A 27 -4.08 -13.54 -0.63
N TYR A 28 -4.54 -12.31 -0.77
CA TYR A 28 -3.83 -11.27 -1.51
C TYR A 28 -3.65 -10.06 -0.62
N ILE A 29 -2.48 -9.42 -0.71
CA ILE A 29 -2.23 -8.08 -0.18
C ILE A 29 -1.87 -7.20 -1.36
N ILE A 30 -2.53 -6.05 -1.46
CA ILE A 30 -2.10 -4.96 -2.34
C ILE A 30 -1.55 -3.81 -1.51
N VAL A 31 -0.66 -3.03 -2.12
CA VAL A 31 0.00 -1.89 -1.47
C VAL A 31 0.03 -0.68 -2.41
N SER A 32 0.04 0.52 -1.82
CA SER A 32 0.21 1.77 -2.57
C SER A 32 1.57 1.81 -3.29
N SER A 33 1.61 2.50 -4.42
CA SER A 33 2.80 2.59 -5.27
C SER A 33 3.26 4.01 -5.54
N PHE A 34 2.47 5.02 -5.17
CA PHE A 34 2.78 6.43 -5.39
C PHE A 34 3.16 6.68 -6.85
N GLU A 35 4.26 7.40 -7.12
CA GLU A 35 4.72 7.73 -8.46
C GLU A 35 5.33 6.56 -9.25
N TRP A 36 5.24 5.32 -8.77
CA TRP A 36 5.96 4.19 -9.35
C TRP A 36 5.06 3.28 -10.19
N LEU A 37 5.49 3.01 -11.42
CA LEU A 37 4.83 2.12 -12.38
C LEU A 37 5.69 0.90 -12.76
N PRO A 38 5.11 -0.27 -13.07
CA PRO A 38 3.71 -0.65 -12.85
C PRO A 38 3.27 -0.43 -11.39
N GLY A 39 2.04 0.08 -11.21
CA GLY A 39 1.51 0.51 -9.92
C GLY A 39 0.62 -0.54 -9.26
N ILE A 40 0.40 -0.39 -7.95
CA ILE A 40 -0.34 -1.34 -7.09
C ILE A 40 0.22 -2.76 -7.20
N ARG A 41 1.23 -3.04 -6.37
CA ARG A 41 1.84 -4.37 -6.31
C ARG A 41 0.93 -5.35 -5.56
N VAL A 42 0.78 -6.54 -6.11
CA VAL A 42 -0.01 -7.63 -5.52
C VAL A 42 0.92 -8.72 -4.98
N TYR A 43 0.76 -9.03 -3.71
CA TYR A 43 1.38 -10.18 -3.04
C TYR A 43 0.33 -11.24 -2.80
N GLU A 44 0.71 -12.50 -2.98
CA GLU A 44 -0.16 -13.65 -2.81
C GLU A 44 0.40 -14.62 -1.77
N SER A 45 -0.48 -15.23 -0.98
CA SER A 45 -0.15 -16.28 -0.02
C SER A 45 -1.25 -17.34 0.02
N LYS A 46 -0.88 -18.58 0.38
CA LYS A 46 -1.83 -19.65 0.73
C LYS A 46 -1.95 -19.86 2.25
N ASN A 47 -0.99 -19.36 3.01
CA ASN A 47 -0.77 -19.72 4.41
C ASN A 47 -0.58 -18.50 5.34
N LEU A 48 -0.62 -17.27 4.82
CA LEU A 48 -0.33 -16.00 5.51
C LEU A 48 1.11 -15.85 6.03
N VAL A 49 1.93 -16.91 5.94
CA VAL A 49 3.33 -16.96 6.38
C VAL A 49 4.26 -16.43 5.30
N ASN A 50 4.19 -16.99 4.10
CA ASN A 50 5.03 -16.63 2.96
C ASN A 50 4.23 -15.92 1.89
N TRP A 51 4.82 -14.85 1.34
CA TRP A 51 4.16 -13.96 0.39
C TRP A 51 5.02 -13.81 -0.85
N SER A 52 4.44 -14.06 -2.02
CA SER A 52 5.10 -13.90 -3.32
C SER A 52 4.50 -12.72 -4.07
N HIS A 53 5.34 -11.87 -4.64
CA HIS A 53 4.88 -10.86 -5.60
C HIS A 53 4.30 -11.57 -6.82
N THR A 54 2.99 -11.47 -7.05
CA THR A 54 2.31 -12.15 -8.17
C THR A 54 2.27 -11.26 -9.40
N THR A 55 1.75 -10.03 -9.27
CA THR A 55 1.55 -9.08 -10.38
C THR A 55 1.59 -7.64 -9.88
N ASP A 56 1.57 -6.68 -10.80
CA ASP A 56 1.25 -5.27 -10.55
C ASP A 56 0.03 -4.92 -11.43
N ILE A 57 -0.88 -4.08 -10.94
CA ILE A 57 -2.18 -3.86 -11.60
C ILE A 57 -2.18 -2.66 -12.54
N LEU A 58 -1.76 -1.49 -12.04
CA LEU A 58 -1.87 -0.25 -12.81
C LEU A 58 -0.73 -0.15 -13.81
N THR A 59 -1.09 -0.26 -15.08
CA THR A 59 -0.16 -0.11 -16.20
C THR A 59 -0.65 1.03 -17.09
N THR A 60 -1.58 0.74 -17.99
CA THR A 60 -2.16 1.70 -18.94
C THR A 60 -3.38 2.43 -18.38
N GLN A 61 -3.88 2.03 -17.22
CA GLN A 61 -5.06 2.63 -16.57
C GLN A 61 -4.79 4.04 -16.01
N VAL A 62 -3.53 4.48 -15.94
CA VAL A 62 -3.14 5.76 -15.33
C VAL A 62 -2.10 6.52 -16.16
N SER A 63 -2.10 7.84 -16.03
CA SER A 63 -1.06 8.72 -16.55
C SER A 63 -0.50 9.58 -15.42
N LEU A 64 0.70 9.20 -14.95
CA LEU A 64 1.35 9.81 -13.78
C LEU A 64 2.41 10.85 -14.15
N GLN A 65 2.61 11.11 -15.45
CA GLN A 65 3.60 12.06 -15.90
C GLN A 65 3.30 13.46 -15.36
N GLY A 66 4.31 14.10 -14.76
CA GLY A 66 4.18 15.45 -14.18
C GLY A 66 3.68 15.45 -12.73
N ASN A 67 3.11 14.34 -12.23
CA ASN A 67 2.63 14.25 -10.85
C ASN A 67 3.74 14.56 -9.82
N PRO A 68 3.41 15.19 -8.68
CA PRO A 68 4.39 15.55 -7.65
C PRO A 68 5.03 14.33 -6.99
N THR A 69 6.18 14.51 -6.37
CA THR A 69 6.77 13.52 -5.45
C THR A 69 5.82 13.25 -4.28
N ASN A 70 5.68 11.99 -3.87
CA ASN A 70 4.70 11.52 -2.88
C ASN A 70 3.22 11.76 -3.28
N GLY A 71 2.93 12.10 -4.54
CA GLY A 71 1.58 12.10 -5.10
C GLY A 71 1.24 10.78 -5.77
N SER A 72 0.45 10.83 -6.85
CA SER A 72 0.06 9.69 -7.67
C SER A 72 -0.72 8.63 -6.88
N ILE A 73 -0.31 7.36 -6.90
CA ILE A 73 -1.12 6.24 -6.40
C ILE A 73 -1.03 6.11 -4.88
N TRP A 74 -1.97 6.76 -4.19
CA TRP A 74 -2.16 6.58 -2.74
C TRP A 74 -2.90 5.27 -2.44
N ALA A 75 -3.32 5.08 -1.20
CA ALA A 75 -3.79 3.81 -0.69
C ALA A 75 -4.93 3.21 -1.54
N PRO A 76 -4.73 2.01 -2.09
CA PRO A 76 -5.75 1.31 -2.83
C PRO A 76 -6.55 0.39 -1.92
N GLN A 77 -7.75 0.04 -2.34
CA GLN A 77 -8.54 -1.01 -1.71
C GLN A 77 -9.03 -2.00 -2.76
N ILE A 78 -8.94 -3.29 -2.43
CA ILE A 78 -9.40 -4.38 -3.28
C ILE A 78 -10.44 -5.21 -2.54
N SER A 79 -11.47 -5.61 -3.28
CA SER A 79 -12.54 -6.46 -2.79
C SER A 79 -12.94 -7.45 -3.86
N TYR A 80 -13.70 -8.46 -3.48
CA TYR A 80 -14.23 -9.46 -4.40
C TYR A 80 -15.71 -9.67 -4.14
N ALA A 81 -16.53 -9.50 -5.17
CA ALA A 81 -17.96 -9.72 -5.16
C ALA A 81 -18.42 -10.08 -6.57
N ASP A 82 -19.54 -10.79 -6.71
CA ASP A 82 -20.17 -11.04 -8.02
C ASP A 82 -19.22 -11.65 -9.08
N GLY A 83 -18.26 -12.47 -8.63
CA GLY A 83 -17.28 -13.11 -9.53
C GLY A 83 -16.14 -12.19 -10.00
N LEU A 84 -16.06 -10.96 -9.50
CA LEU A 84 -15.09 -9.95 -9.93
C LEU A 84 -14.27 -9.42 -8.75
N PHE A 85 -13.00 -9.17 -9.01
CA PHE A 85 -12.20 -8.23 -8.23
C PHE A 85 -12.63 -6.80 -8.56
N TYR A 86 -12.80 -5.99 -7.52
CA TYR A 86 -13.02 -4.56 -7.58
C TYR A 86 -11.83 -3.88 -6.93
N LEU A 87 -11.15 -3.00 -7.66
CA LEU A 87 -10.02 -2.21 -7.15
C LEU A 87 -10.39 -0.74 -7.23
N VAL A 88 -10.43 -0.07 -6.09
CA VAL A 88 -10.48 1.39 -6.01
C VAL A 88 -9.10 1.95 -5.69
N TYR A 89 -8.77 3.07 -6.31
CA TYR A 89 -7.49 3.74 -6.13
C TYR A 89 -7.61 5.24 -6.34
N THR A 90 -6.62 5.99 -5.86
CA THR A 90 -6.55 7.44 -5.99
C THR A 90 -5.35 7.85 -6.84
N ASP A 91 -5.54 8.79 -7.76
CA ASP A 91 -4.45 9.55 -8.39
C ASP A 91 -4.37 10.96 -7.77
N VAL A 92 -3.34 11.18 -6.96
CA VAL A 92 -3.08 12.44 -6.25
C VAL A 92 -2.26 13.39 -7.10
N LYS A 93 -2.91 14.46 -7.57
CA LYS A 93 -2.30 15.52 -8.38
C LYS A 93 -1.64 16.60 -7.52
N SER A 94 -2.10 16.79 -6.28
CA SER A 94 -1.50 17.72 -5.33
C SER A 94 -1.51 17.15 -3.92
N ALA A 95 -0.32 16.96 -3.35
CA ALA A 95 -0.13 16.53 -1.97
C ALA A 95 0.22 17.72 -1.04
N GLY A 96 0.07 18.97 -1.50
CA GLY A 96 0.34 20.17 -0.73
C GLY A 96 -0.70 20.45 0.36
N ARG A 97 -0.59 21.58 1.03
CA ARG A 97 -1.67 22.17 1.83
C ARG A 97 -1.86 23.61 1.33
N PRO A 98 -3.09 24.16 1.35
CA PRO A 98 -4.28 23.63 2.01
C PRO A 98 -5.08 22.60 1.20
N PHE A 99 -4.80 22.42 -0.09
CA PHE A 99 -5.56 21.52 -0.98
C PHE A 99 -4.97 20.12 -1.09
N LYS A 100 -5.83 19.14 -1.34
CA LYS A 100 -5.50 17.80 -1.82
C LYS A 100 -6.30 17.54 -3.09
N ASP A 101 -5.68 17.75 -4.24
CA ASP A 101 -6.34 17.49 -5.52
C ASP A 101 -6.17 16.00 -5.84
N VAL A 102 -7.26 15.27 -5.71
CA VAL A 102 -7.28 13.79 -5.78
C VAL A 102 -8.43 13.32 -6.65
N HIS A 103 -8.22 12.25 -7.40
CA HIS A 103 -9.27 11.61 -8.18
C HIS A 103 -9.34 10.13 -7.84
N ASN A 104 -10.51 9.67 -7.43
CA ASN A 104 -10.77 8.28 -7.09
C ASN A 104 -11.36 7.56 -8.29
N TYR A 105 -10.87 6.35 -8.56
CA TYR A 105 -11.29 5.51 -9.67
C TYR A 105 -11.59 4.10 -9.20
N LEU A 106 -12.41 3.39 -9.97
CA LEU A 106 -12.68 1.96 -9.86
C LEU A 106 -12.28 1.23 -11.15
N ILE A 107 -11.62 0.09 -11.02
CA ILE A 107 -11.44 -0.89 -12.09
C ILE A 107 -11.85 -2.29 -11.62
N THR A 108 -12.21 -3.16 -12.56
CA THR A 108 -12.60 -4.54 -12.25
C THR A 108 -11.86 -5.56 -13.13
N ALA A 109 -11.76 -6.79 -12.64
CA ALA A 109 -11.23 -7.94 -13.37
C ALA A 109 -11.82 -9.24 -12.82
N SER A 110 -11.96 -10.27 -13.65
CA SER A 110 -12.35 -11.62 -13.18
C SER A 110 -11.21 -12.37 -12.50
N GLU A 111 -9.96 -12.01 -12.82
CA GLU A 111 -8.74 -12.60 -12.29
C GLU A 111 -7.83 -11.50 -11.75
N ILE A 112 -7.09 -11.79 -10.67
CA ILE A 112 -6.19 -10.82 -10.03
C ILE A 112 -5.08 -10.32 -10.98
N THR A 113 -4.70 -11.16 -11.94
CA THR A 113 -3.72 -10.86 -13.00
C THR A 113 -4.31 -10.05 -14.16
N GLY A 114 -5.59 -9.70 -14.10
CA GLY A 114 -6.29 -9.02 -15.18
C GLY A 114 -6.77 -9.98 -16.29
N PRO A 115 -7.17 -9.44 -17.45
CA PRO A 115 -7.13 -8.02 -17.82
C PRO A 115 -8.05 -7.18 -16.94
N TRP A 116 -7.56 -5.98 -16.57
CA TRP A 116 -8.33 -5.01 -15.79
C TRP A 116 -9.06 -4.03 -16.72
N SER A 117 -10.26 -3.64 -16.33
CA SER A 117 -11.10 -2.72 -17.09
C SER A 117 -10.48 -1.31 -17.21
N GLU A 118 -11.05 -0.50 -18.11
CA GLU A 118 -10.86 0.94 -18.09
C GLU A 118 -11.35 1.55 -16.75
N PRO A 119 -10.72 2.64 -16.28
CA PRO A 119 -11.08 3.28 -15.02
C PRO A 119 -12.43 4.01 -15.08
N ILE A 120 -13.26 3.72 -14.10
CA ILE A 120 -14.51 4.43 -13.82
C ILE A 120 -14.20 5.53 -12.82
N TYR A 121 -14.45 6.79 -13.16
CA TYR A 121 -14.33 7.90 -12.21
C TYR A 121 -15.41 7.80 -11.12
N LEU A 122 -15.00 8.02 -9.87
CA LEU A 122 -15.90 8.00 -8.71
C LEU A 122 -16.16 9.41 -8.18
N ASN A 123 -15.16 10.02 -7.54
CA ASN A 123 -15.26 11.35 -6.93
C ASN A 123 -13.87 11.99 -6.70
N SER A 124 -13.85 13.13 -6.01
CA SER A 124 -12.64 13.92 -5.73
C SER A 124 -12.72 14.72 -4.42
N ASN A 125 -13.55 14.28 -3.47
CA ASN A 125 -13.77 14.98 -2.19
C ASN A 125 -12.75 14.60 -1.09
N GLY A 126 -11.96 13.55 -1.29
CA GLY A 126 -10.85 13.13 -0.45
C GLY A 126 -10.27 11.79 -0.90
N PHE A 127 -9.28 11.28 -0.20
CA PHE A 127 -8.51 10.09 -0.58
C PHE A 127 -8.94 8.85 0.23
N ASP A 128 -8.16 7.75 0.11
CA ASP A 128 -8.43 6.44 0.70
C ASP A 128 -9.82 5.88 0.38
N PRO A 129 -10.19 5.75 -0.91
CA PRO A 129 -11.43 5.11 -1.31
C PRO A 129 -11.42 3.63 -0.92
N SER A 130 -12.57 3.15 -0.46
CA SER A 130 -12.83 1.74 -0.17
C SER A 130 -14.25 1.39 -0.56
N LEU A 131 -14.41 0.31 -1.32
CA LEU A 131 -15.69 -0.20 -1.77
C LEU A 131 -16.15 -1.36 -0.88
N PHE A 132 -17.29 -1.15 -0.22
CA PHE A 132 -17.97 -2.13 0.60
C PHE A 132 -19.10 -2.80 -0.19
N HIS A 133 -19.18 -4.12 -0.12
CA HIS A 133 -20.26 -4.92 -0.72
C HIS A 133 -21.18 -5.38 0.38
N ASP A 134 -22.35 -4.77 0.47
CA ASP A 134 -23.34 -5.09 1.48
C ASP A 134 -24.13 -6.32 1.04
N LEU A 135 -23.76 -7.49 1.57
CA LEU A 135 -24.40 -8.75 1.23
C LEU A 135 -25.82 -8.87 1.79
N GLU A 136 -26.18 -8.06 2.80
CA GLU A 136 -27.53 -8.08 3.39
C GLU A 136 -28.52 -7.32 2.51
N THR A 137 -28.09 -6.22 1.90
CA THR A 137 -28.96 -5.36 1.06
C THR A 137 -28.73 -5.55 -0.44
N GLY A 138 -27.63 -6.19 -0.84
CA GLY A 138 -27.18 -6.29 -2.23
C GLY A 138 -26.55 -5.00 -2.79
N LYS A 139 -26.46 -3.94 -1.98
CA LYS A 139 -25.92 -2.63 -2.39
C LYS A 139 -24.40 -2.60 -2.32
N LYS A 140 -23.81 -1.64 -3.03
CA LYS A 140 -22.38 -1.32 -2.95
C LYS A 140 -22.21 0.11 -2.47
N TRP A 141 -21.24 0.32 -1.60
CA TRP A 141 -21.03 1.62 -0.97
C TRP A 141 -19.57 2.01 -1.04
N LEU A 142 -19.31 3.21 -1.55
CA LEU A 142 -18.00 3.82 -1.47
C LEU A 142 -17.89 4.57 -0.14
N VAL A 143 -16.82 4.32 0.60
CA VAL A 143 -16.36 5.19 1.69
C VAL A 143 -15.01 5.80 1.34
N ASN A 144 -14.79 7.03 1.78
CA ASN A 144 -13.50 7.70 1.65
C ASN A 144 -13.37 8.82 2.70
N GLU A 145 -12.15 9.30 2.90
CA GLU A 145 -11.87 10.50 3.70
C GLU A 145 -12.49 11.74 3.04
N LEU A 146 -12.92 12.71 3.85
CA LEU A 146 -13.41 14.01 3.38
C LEU A 146 -12.41 15.11 3.71
N TRP A 147 -11.79 15.68 2.69
CA TRP A 147 -10.82 16.76 2.83
C TRP A 147 -11.52 18.14 2.84
N ASP A 148 -11.33 18.91 3.92
CA ASP A 148 -11.86 20.27 4.04
C ASP A 148 -10.73 21.30 4.17
N TYR A 149 -10.40 21.95 3.06
CA TYR A 149 -9.36 22.98 2.99
C TYR A 149 -9.70 24.26 3.78
N ARG A 150 -10.97 24.46 4.16
CA ARG A 150 -11.46 25.69 4.82
C ARG A 150 -11.26 25.66 6.32
N LEU A 151 -11.06 24.48 6.92
CA LEU A 151 -10.76 24.35 8.35
C LEU A 151 -9.57 25.25 8.69
N ASP A 152 -9.59 25.92 9.82
CA ASP A 152 -8.51 26.81 10.28
C ASP A 152 -7.37 26.04 10.97
N THR A 153 -7.61 24.78 11.35
CA THR A 153 -6.60 23.93 11.98
C THR A 153 -5.64 23.28 10.97
N PRO A 154 -4.48 22.78 11.42
CA PRO A 154 -3.64 21.91 10.60
C PRO A 154 -4.32 20.59 10.21
N ASN A 155 -5.31 20.09 10.95
CA ASN A 155 -6.06 18.93 10.49
C ASN A 155 -7.06 19.37 9.41
N LYS A 156 -6.92 18.81 8.21
CA LYS A 156 -7.85 19.07 7.10
C LYS A 156 -8.77 17.89 6.83
N SER A 157 -8.53 16.72 7.44
CA SER A 157 -9.50 15.64 7.39
C SER A 157 -10.70 16.02 8.25
N SER A 158 -11.87 16.04 7.61
CA SER A 158 -13.16 16.33 8.22
C SER A 158 -13.87 15.06 8.67
N GLY A 159 -13.32 13.87 8.41
CA GLY A 159 -13.92 12.58 8.75
C GLY A 159 -14.24 11.73 7.51
N ILE A 160 -15.15 10.77 7.66
CA ILE A 160 -15.46 9.76 6.65
C ILE A 160 -16.84 10.01 6.05
N VAL A 161 -16.91 9.94 4.72
CA VAL A 161 -18.16 9.99 3.96
C VAL A 161 -18.48 8.65 3.30
N LEU A 162 -19.77 8.41 3.08
CA LEU A 162 -20.36 7.22 2.48
C LEU A 162 -21.30 7.63 1.34
N GLN A 163 -21.23 6.96 0.19
CA GLN A 163 -22.17 7.13 -0.92
C GLN A 163 -22.41 5.80 -1.64
N GLU A 164 -23.62 5.58 -2.12
CA GLU A 164 -23.96 4.36 -2.87
C GLU A 164 -23.23 4.36 -4.22
N TYR A 165 -22.73 3.19 -4.62
CA TYR A 165 -22.19 2.94 -5.95
C TYR A 165 -23.14 2.03 -6.73
N ASP A 166 -23.66 2.53 -7.83
CA ASP A 166 -24.52 1.78 -8.75
C ASP A 166 -23.64 1.06 -9.78
N ALA A 167 -23.52 -0.25 -9.64
CA ALA A 167 -22.67 -1.08 -10.50
C ALA A 167 -23.19 -1.19 -11.95
N GLU A 168 -24.50 -1.07 -12.17
CA GLU A 168 -25.09 -1.10 -13.51
C GLU A 168 -24.84 0.22 -14.23
N LYS A 169 -25.06 1.35 -13.55
CA LYS A 169 -24.84 2.69 -14.11
C LYS A 169 -23.36 3.11 -14.07
N LYS A 170 -22.51 2.38 -13.37
CA LYS A 170 -21.06 2.65 -13.20
C LYS A 170 -20.79 4.06 -12.66
N LYS A 171 -21.50 4.45 -11.61
CA LYS A 171 -21.34 5.77 -10.96
C LYS A 171 -21.78 5.75 -9.52
N LEU A 172 -21.34 6.76 -8.77
CA LEU A 172 -21.94 7.06 -7.48
C LEU A 172 -23.37 7.61 -7.68
N ASP A 173 -24.30 7.18 -6.83
CA ASP A 173 -25.71 7.57 -6.87
C ASP A 173 -26.21 7.95 -5.47
N GLY A 174 -27.27 8.75 -5.43
CA GLY A 174 -27.89 9.15 -4.17
C GLY A 174 -27.07 10.12 -3.29
N PRO A 175 -27.53 10.35 -2.04
CA PRO A 175 -26.94 11.33 -1.13
C PRO A 175 -25.60 10.85 -0.54
N ILE A 176 -24.78 11.82 -0.12
CA ILE A 176 -23.54 11.58 0.62
C ILE A 176 -23.84 11.70 2.11
N TYR A 177 -23.45 10.69 2.89
CA TYR A 177 -23.59 10.69 4.34
C TYR A 177 -22.22 10.87 4.99
N LYS A 178 -22.08 11.84 5.91
CA LYS A 178 -20.91 11.91 6.78
C LYS A 178 -21.15 10.98 7.98
N ILE A 179 -20.48 9.83 7.98
CA ILE A 179 -20.79 8.73 8.91
C ILE A 179 -19.92 8.73 10.17
N PHE A 180 -18.74 9.34 10.10
CA PHE A 180 -17.83 9.43 11.24
C PHE A 180 -17.00 10.71 11.17
N ALA A 181 -16.91 11.45 12.28
CA ALA A 181 -16.18 12.71 12.34
C ALA A 181 -14.69 12.54 12.72
N GLY A 182 -14.29 11.35 13.18
CA GLY A 182 -12.99 11.13 13.80
C GLY A 182 -13.00 11.27 15.32
N THR A 183 -11.85 10.98 15.93
CA THR A 183 -11.57 11.16 17.36
C THR A 183 -10.64 12.35 17.60
N GLU A 184 -10.23 12.56 18.85
CA GLU A 184 -9.21 13.54 19.20
C GLU A 184 -7.83 13.25 18.59
N LEU A 185 -7.58 12.04 18.09
CA LEU A 185 -6.34 11.71 17.37
C LEU A 185 -6.22 12.47 16.04
N ALA A 186 -7.34 12.94 15.48
CA ALA A 186 -7.45 13.68 14.22
C ALA A 186 -6.88 12.91 13.01
N LYS A 187 -6.84 13.55 11.85
CA LYS A 187 -6.35 12.97 10.58
C LYS A 187 -6.98 11.60 10.27
N THR A 188 -8.30 11.54 10.44
CA THR A 188 -9.09 10.34 10.20
C THR A 188 -9.10 9.99 8.71
N GLU A 189 -8.58 8.81 8.38
CA GLU A 189 -8.34 8.33 7.02
C GLU A 189 -8.54 6.80 6.95
N ALA A 190 -8.20 6.16 5.84
CA ALA A 190 -8.26 4.70 5.65
C ALA A 190 -9.59 4.02 6.05
N PRO A 191 -10.77 4.50 5.63
CA PRO A 191 -12.03 3.89 6.02
C PRO A 191 -12.24 2.52 5.36
N HIS A 192 -12.49 1.49 6.16
CA HIS A 192 -12.91 0.17 5.68
C HIS A 192 -14.13 -0.32 6.46
N LEU A 193 -15.16 -0.75 5.73
CA LEU A 193 -16.39 -1.29 6.31
C LEU A 193 -16.37 -2.81 6.31
N TYR A 194 -16.89 -3.39 7.41
CA TYR A 194 -17.13 -4.82 7.57
C TYR A 194 -18.53 -5.00 8.17
N PHE A 195 -19.24 -6.07 7.80
CA PHE A 195 -20.52 -6.41 8.43
C PHE A 195 -20.39 -7.73 9.19
N ARG A 196 -20.79 -7.72 10.46
CA ARG A 196 -20.76 -8.91 11.32
C ARG A 196 -21.77 -8.76 12.46
N ASN A 197 -22.48 -9.84 12.78
CA ASN A 197 -23.40 -9.92 13.93
C ASN A 197 -24.44 -8.78 13.98
N GLY A 198 -24.94 -8.33 12.83
CA GLY A 198 -25.92 -7.24 12.75
C GLY A 198 -25.34 -5.82 12.92
N TYR A 199 -24.01 -5.70 12.93
CA TYR A 199 -23.30 -4.43 13.02
C TYR A 199 -22.46 -4.17 11.78
N TYR A 200 -22.46 -2.91 11.36
CA TYR A 200 -21.47 -2.35 10.45
C TYR A 200 -20.30 -1.83 11.29
N TYR A 201 -19.13 -2.41 11.09
CA TYR A 201 -17.88 -1.93 11.67
C TYR A 201 -17.20 -0.99 10.69
N LEU A 202 -16.80 0.18 11.17
CA LEU A 202 -15.94 1.11 10.45
C LEU A 202 -14.56 1.08 11.11
N MET A 203 -13.57 0.61 10.36
CA MET A 203 -12.16 0.73 10.71
C MET A 203 -11.59 1.97 10.02
N THR A 204 -10.81 2.77 10.74
CA THR A 204 -10.09 3.94 10.20
C THR A 204 -8.65 3.97 10.71
N ALA A 205 -7.80 4.71 10.01
CA ALA A 205 -6.53 5.17 10.54
C ALA A 205 -6.68 6.59 11.11
N GLU A 206 -5.98 6.89 12.20
CA GLU A 206 -5.97 8.24 12.80
C GLU A 206 -4.56 8.61 13.30
N GLY A 207 -4.35 9.88 13.69
CA GLY A 207 -3.06 10.43 14.12
C GLY A 207 -2.08 10.74 12.96
N GLY A 208 -2.43 10.27 11.76
CA GLY A 208 -1.67 10.33 10.52
C GLY A 208 -0.49 9.38 10.52
N THR A 209 0.00 9.03 9.32
CA THR A 209 1.03 7.99 9.08
C THR A 209 2.42 8.20 9.72
N GLY A 210 2.60 9.16 10.63
CA GLY A 210 3.81 9.38 11.43
C GLY A 210 3.76 8.70 12.80
N ARG A 211 4.42 9.27 13.82
CA ARG A 211 4.52 8.65 15.16
C ARG A 211 3.18 8.46 15.89
N GLY A 212 2.17 9.28 15.59
CA GLY A 212 0.84 9.19 16.21
C GLY A 212 -0.09 8.16 15.56
N HIS A 213 0.36 7.47 14.52
CA HIS A 213 -0.48 6.60 13.71
C HIS A 213 -1.14 5.51 14.56
N SER A 214 -2.44 5.30 14.34
CA SER A 214 -3.26 4.35 15.09
C SER A 214 -4.36 3.74 14.21
N VAL A 215 -4.88 2.58 14.62
CA VAL A 215 -6.14 2.00 14.09
C VAL A 215 -7.27 2.30 15.07
N THR A 216 -8.35 2.86 14.56
CA THR A 216 -9.59 3.13 15.28
C THR A 216 -10.71 2.26 14.72
N VAL A 217 -11.57 1.73 15.59
CA VAL A 217 -12.73 0.93 15.19
C VAL A 217 -13.97 1.53 15.83
N CYS A 218 -15.03 1.63 15.04
CA CYS A 218 -16.36 2.04 15.48
C CYS A 218 -17.38 1.03 14.97
N LEU A 219 -18.58 0.97 15.56
CA LEU A 219 -19.68 0.13 15.07
C LEU A 219 -21.01 0.88 15.02
N ALA A 220 -21.91 0.46 14.15
CA ALA A 220 -23.26 0.99 14.03
C ALA A 220 -24.25 -0.11 13.62
N LYS A 221 -25.53 0.04 13.98
CA LYS A 221 -26.60 -0.84 13.47
C LYS A 221 -27.06 -0.47 12.06
N ASN A 222 -26.89 0.79 11.67
CA ASN A 222 -27.19 1.29 10.33
C ASN A 222 -25.89 1.71 9.66
N ILE A 223 -25.73 1.43 8.37
CA ILE A 223 -24.53 1.80 7.61
C ILE A 223 -24.28 3.32 7.57
N THR A 224 -25.35 4.13 7.70
CA THR A 224 -25.27 5.59 7.78
C THR A 224 -25.01 6.11 9.20
N GLY A 225 -24.82 5.22 10.18
CA GLY A 225 -24.57 5.56 11.58
C GLY A 225 -25.83 5.78 12.43
N PRO A 226 -25.69 6.42 13.61
CA PRO A 226 -24.42 6.91 14.16
C PRO A 226 -23.48 5.75 14.52
N TYR A 227 -22.17 5.97 14.32
CA TYR A 227 -21.13 5.04 14.72
C TYR A 227 -20.69 5.30 16.15
N GLU A 228 -20.75 4.27 16.98
CA GLU A 228 -20.22 4.23 18.35
C GLU A 228 -18.73 3.88 18.31
N LEU A 229 -17.90 4.66 19.00
CA LEU A 229 -16.47 4.43 19.11
C LEU A 229 -16.19 3.28 20.08
N ASP A 230 -15.21 2.44 19.74
CA ASP A 230 -14.70 1.40 20.65
C ASP A 230 -14.27 1.98 22.01
N PRO A 231 -14.86 1.54 23.14
CA PRO A 231 -14.44 1.99 24.46
C PRO A 231 -12.97 1.70 24.78
N GLY A 232 -12.35 0.74 24.06
CA GLY A 232 -10.95 0.39 24.16
C GLY A 232 -10.04 1.07 23.13
N PHE A 233 -10.50 2.10 22.41
CA PHE A 233 -9.68 2.76 21.39
C PHE A 233 -8.38 3.37 21.96
N PRO A 234 -7.31 3.46 21.16
CA PRO A 234 -7.16 2.91 19.81
C PRO A 234 -6.95 1.38 19.81
N MET A 235 -7.37 0.70 18.75
CA MET A 235 -7.22 -0.76 18.60
C MET A 235 -5.75 -1.18 18.44
N LEU A 236 -4.95 -0.39 17.74
CA LEU A 236 -3.52 -0.62 17.51
C LEU A 236 -2.80 0.74 17.50
N THR A 237 -1.72 0.86 18.25
CA THR A 237 -0.81 2.01 18.14
C THR A 237 0.57 1.72 18.70
N ALA A 238 1.60 2.36 18.12
CA ALA A 238 2.96 2.40 18.64
C ALA A 238 3.31 3.75 19.27
N SER A 239 2.38 4.73 19.29
CA SER A 239 2.67 6.13 19.63
C SER A 239 3.25 6.32 21.04
N ASP A 240 2.82 5.48 21.97
CA ASP A 240 3.20 5.45 23.38
C ASP A 240 4.23 4.33 23.69
N LYS A 241 4.78 3.67 22.67
CA LYS A 241 5.64 2.47 22.79
C LYS A 241 7.01 2.70 22.16
N PRO A 242 7.88 3.55 22.75
CA PRO A 242 9.18 3.89 22.17
C PRO A 242 10.14 2.68 22.05
N ALA A 243 9.93 1.63 22.86
CA ALA A 243 10.72 0.40 22.80
C ALA A 243 10.28 -0.56 21.68
N SER A 244 9.12 -0.33 21.04
CA SER A 244 8.66 -1.16 19.93
C SER A 244 9.59 -1.00 18.73
N THR A 245 10.01 -2.12 18.14
CA THR A 245 10.78 -2.12 16.89
C THR A 245 9.92 -1.76 15.68
N LEU A 246 8.60 -1.89 15.81
CA LEU A 246 7.59 -1.50 14.83
C LEU A 246 6.96 -0.16 15.26
N GLN A 247 7.19 0.88 14.48
CA GLN A 247 6.75 2.26 14.76
C GLN A 247 5.78 2.76 13.69
N CYS A 248 5.08 3.87 13.95
CA CYS A 248 4.11 4.48 13.03
C CYS A 248 3.03 3.49 12.55
N THR A 249 2.52 2.64 13.46
CA THR A 249 1.63 1.53 13.12
C THR A 249 0.18 1.95 13.01
N GLY A 250 -0.46 1.68 11.88
CA GLY A 250 -1.86 2.03 11.63
C GLY A 250 -2.30 1.53 10.25
N TYR A 251 -3.38 2.07 9.70
CA TYR A 251 -3.88 1.65 8.37
C TYR A 251 -4.18 0.15 8.31
N GLY A 252 -5.15 -0.30 9.12
CA GLY A 252 -5.49 -1.71 9.26
C GLY A 252 -6.43 -2.22 8.16
N SER A 253 -6.31 -3.50 7.76
CA SER A 253 -7.34 -4.20 7.00
C SER A 253 -7.47 -5.66 7.45
N LEU A 254 -8.69 -6.21 7.39
CA LEU A 254 -9.04 -7.49 8.01
C LEU A 254 -9.26 -8.60 6.99
N VAL A 255 -8.88 -9.82 7.39
CA VAL A 255 -9.25 -11.04 6.70
C VAL A 255 -9.64 -12.14 7.68
N GLN A 256 -10.65 -12.93 7.31
CA GLN A 256 -11.03 -14.15 8.02
C GLN A 256 -10.51 -15.39 7.29
N THR A 257 -9.86 -16.28 8.04
CA THR A 257 -9.40 -17.59 7.54
C THR A 257 -10.56 -18.59 7.44
N PRO A 258 -10.42 -19.70 6.70
CA PRO A 258 -11.38 -20.79 6.71
C PRO A 258 -11.62 -21.41 8.09
N SER A 259 -10.66 -21.31 9.02
CA SER A 259 -10.84 -21.76 10.41
C SER A 259 -11.62 -20.77 11.28
N GLY A 260 -12.06 -19.64 10.72
CA GLY A 260 -12.82 -18.60 11.42
C GLY A 260 -11.96 -17.60 12.19
N ARG A 261 -10.63 -17.75 12.17
CA ARG A 261 -9.68 -16.82 12.81
C ARG A 261 -9.56 -15.54 12.00
N TRP A 262 -9.31 -14.43 12.69
CA TRP A 262 -9.18 -13.12 12.06
C TRP A 262 -7.75 -12.62 12.16
N TYR A 263 -7.28 -12.01 11.07
CA TYR A 263 -5.99 -11.35 11.01
C TYR A 263 -6.17 -9.94 10.49
N MET A 264 -5.37 -9.02 11.03
CA MET A 264 -5.27 -7.65 10.57
C MET A 264 -3.88 -7.42 9.98
N THR A 265 -3.81 -7.01 8.71
CA THR A 265 -2.59 -6.39 8.17
C THR A 265 -2.59 -4.91 8.48
N TYR A 266 -1.42 -4.33 8.67
CA TYR A 266 -1.27 -2.90 8.95
C TYR A 266 0.10 -2.42 8.48
N LEU A 267 0.23 -1.12 8.22
CA LEU A 267 1.52 -0.55 7.88
C LEU A 267 2.34 -0.26 9.14
N CYS A 268 3.66 -0.29 9.02
CA CYS A 268 4.60 0.05 10.08
C CYS A 268 5.88 0.64 9.49
N THR A 269 6.78 1.09 10.35
CA THR A 269 8.14 1.52 10.00
C THR A 269 9.13 0.89 10.96
N ARG A 270 10.36 0.63 10.49
CA ARG A 270 11.51 0.24 11.32
C ARG A 270 12.57 1.34 11.30
N PRO A 271 12.48 2.34 12.20
CA PRO A 271 13.44 3.44 12.20
C PRO A 271 14.82 3.00 12.69
N LEU A 272 15.85 3.33 11.92
CA LEU A 272 17.26 3.25 12.33
C LEU A 272 17.75 4.66 12.65
N ASN A 273 18.25 4.91 13.86
CA ASN A 273 18.68 6.23 14.32
C ASN A 273 17.62 7.33 14.06
N GLY A 274 16.34 6.99 14.26
CA GLY A 274 15.20 7.90 14.06
C GLY A 274 14.70 8.02 12.61
N ALA A 275 15.35 7.37 11.64
CA ALA A 275 14.97 7.42 10.23
C ALA A 275 14.49 6.06 9.69
N ALA A 276 13.27 6.00 9.15
CA ALA A 276 12.72 4.80 8.51
C ALA A 276 13.23 4.65 7.07
N ILE A 277 14.49 4.27 6.87
CA ILE A 277 15.16 4.22 5.55
C ILE A 277 14.50 3.29 4.53
N LEU A 278 13.81 2.25 5.00
CA LEU A 278 13.09 1.29 4.17
C LEU A 278 11.68 1.78 3.77
N GLY A 279 11.26 2.94 4.26
CA GLY A 279 9.90 3.45 4.09
C GLY A 279 8.91 2.78 5.04
N ARG A 280 7.65 2.72 4.60
CA ARG A 280 6.54 2.04 5.30
C ARG A 280 6.44 0.61 4.77
N GLU A 281 6.34 -0.35 5.66
CA GLU A 281 6.36 -1.80 5.44
C GLU A 281 5.04 -2.42 5.92
N THR A 282 4.70 -3.65 5.52
CA THR A 282 3.47 -4.32 5.95
C THR A 282 3.74 -5.36 7.03
N ALA A 283 3.01 -5.27 8.14
CA ALA A 283 2.96 -6.25 9.20
C ALA A 283 1.57 -6.91 9.27
N ILE A 284 1.47 -8.03 9.99
CA ILE A 284 0.22 -8.76 10.24
C ILE A 284 0.15 -9.17 11.71
N GLN A 285 -1.06 -9.20 12.28
CA GLN A 285 -1.30 -9.69 13.63
C GLN A 285 -2.67 -10.32 13.74
N GLU A 286 -2.79 -11.35 14.57
CA GLU A 286 -4.08 -11.98 14.84
C GLU A 286 -4.96 -11.04 15.67
N VAL A 287 -6.25 -11.04 15.35
CA VAL A 287 -7.26 -10.29 16.08
C VAL A 287 -8.42 -11.22 16.42
N TYR A 288 -9.19 -10.87 17.44
CA TYR A 288 -10.36 -11.64 17.84
C TYR A 288 -11.52 -10.70 18.22
N TRP A 289 -12.73 -11.24 18.09
CA TRP A 289 -13.95 -10.57 18.52
C TRP A 289 -14.26 -10.97 19.96
N THR A 290 -14.48 -9.98 20.83
CA THR A 290 -14.88 -10.18 22.21
C THR A 290 -16.36 -10.57 22.31
N SER A 291 -16.80 -10.98 23.50
CA SER A 291 -18.21 -11.34 23.75
C SER A 291 -19.18 -10.15 23.64
N ASP A 292 -18.67 -8.93 23.80
CA ASP A 292 -19.36 -7.66 23.57
C ASP A 292 -19.11 -7.10 22.17
N ASP A 293 -18.72 -7.95 21.21
CA ASP A 293 -18.63 -7.66 19.78
C ASP A 293 -17.58 -6.61 19.37
N TRP A 294 -16.58 -6.35 20.21
CA TRP A 294 -15.44 -5.49 19.87
C TRP A 294 -14.23 -6.26 19.36
N LEU A 295 -13.42 -5.60 18.54
CA LEU A 295 -12.22 -6.19 17.94
C LEU A 295 -10.99 -5.90 18.80
N ARG A 296 -10.18 -6.92 19.09
CA ARG A 296 -8.97 -6.78 19.92
C ARG A 296 -7.79 -7.47 19.25
N LEU A 297 -6.58 -6.93 19.46
CA LEU A 297 -5.36 -7.65 19.12
C LEU A 297 -5.21 -8.85 20.04
N LYS A 298 -4.76 -9.97 19.47
CA LYS A 298 -4.36 -11.10 20.28
C LYS A 298 -3.01 -10.83 20.96
N ASP A 299 -2.90 -11.19 22.24
CA ASP A 299 -1.66 -11.26 23.04
C ASP A 299 -0.94 -9.93 23.36
N SER A 300 -1.50 -8.77 23.02
CA SER A 300 -0.71 -7.52 23.04
C SER A 300 -1.47 -6.22 23.32
N GLN A 301 -2.76 -6.32 23.69
CA GLN A 301 -3.67 -5.17 23.87
C GLN A 301 -3.72 -4.27 22.62
N THR A 302 -2.90 -3.21 22.57
CA THR A 302 -2.78 -2.26 21.45
C THR A 302 -1.39 -2.26 20.81
N THR A 303 -0.49 -3.15 21.24
CA THR A 303 0.93 -3.17 20.86
C THR A 303 1.15 -3.95 19.56
N PRO A 304 1.87 -3.40 18.58
CA PRO A 304 2.34 -4.18 17.43
C PRO A 304 3.40 -5.20 17.85
N MET A 305 3.28 -6.44 17.39
CA MET A 305 4.19 -7.53 17.73
C MET A 305 5.20 -7.82 16.60
N GLU A 306 6.48 -7.91 16.97
CA GLU A 306 7.56 -8.29 16.04
C GLU A 306 7.49 -9.77 15.66
N GLU A 307 7.13 -10.64 16.61
CA GLU A 307 6.90 -12.07 16.37
C GLU A 307 5.46 -12.40 16.70
N ILE A 308 4.77 -13.09 15.79
CA ILE A 308 3.39 -13.53 15.97
C ILE A 308 3.25 -15.02 15.64
N MET A 309 2.10 -15.58 15.99
CA MET A 309 1.75 -16.96 15.72
C MET A 309 0.65 -17.03 14.65
N ILE A 310 0.94 -17.64 13.50
CA ILE A 310 -0.02 -17.87 12.42
C ILE A 310 -0.44 -19.33 12.40
N GLU A 311 -1.74 -19.61 12.37
CA GLU A 311 -2.24 -20.97 12.14
C GLU A 311 -2.38 -21.23 10.64
N THR A 312 -1.85 -22.37 10.20
CA THR A 312 -1.93 -22.82 8.82
C THR A 312 -2.10 -24.34 8.75
N ASN A 313 -2.63 -24.81 7.62
CA ASN A 313 -2.72 -26.23 7.29
C ASN A 313 -1.47 -26.76 6.58
N GLU A 314 -0.56 -25.88 6.17
CA GLU A 314 0.68 -26.23 5.49
C GLU A 314 1.83 -26.36 6.49
N GLU A 315 2.67 -27.39 6.33
CA GLU A 315 3.96 -27.47 7.02
C GLU A 315 4.93 -26.53 6.31
N VAL A 316 5.12 -25.34 6.88
CA VAL A 316 5.85 -24.24 6.25
C VAL A 316 6.73 -23.52 7.26
N GLN A 317 7.87 -23.01 6.78
CA GLN A 317 8.71 -22.09 7.52
C GLN A 317 8.72 -20.73 6.83
N GLN A 318 8.83 -19.66 7.60
CA GLN A 318 8.93 -18.32 7.05
C GLN A 318 10.21 -18.20 6.22
N GLU A 319 10.06 -17.85 4.94
CA GLU A 319 11.16 -17.56 4.03
C GLU A 319 11.90 -16.30 4.48
N LYS A 320 13.24 -16.39 4.49
CA LYS A 320 14.15 -15.29 4.88
C LYS A 320 15.12 -14.92 3.76
N ASP A 321 15.13 -15.66 2.67
CA ASP A 321 15.95 -15.34 1.51
C ASP A 321 15.22 -14.30 0.66
N HIS A 322 15.88 -13.17 0.46
CA HIS A 322 15.36 -12.05 -0.30
C HIS A 322 16.36 -11.64 -1.40
N GLN A 323 17.25 -12.56 -1.78
CA GLN A 323 18.18 -12.34 -2.88
C GLN A 323 17.42 -12.09 -4.17
N PHE A 324 17.90 -11.10 -4.91
CA PHE A 324 17.40 -10.76 -6.23
C PHE A 324 18.59 -10.55 -7.16
N MET A 325 18.58 -11.28 -8.28
CA MET A 325 19.55 -11.12 -9.35
C MET A 325 18.80 -11.02 -10.67
N ASP A 326 19.17 -10.06 -11.51
CA ASP A 326 18.69 -9.95 -12.87
C ASP A 326 19.88 -9.87 -13.83
N THR A 327 19.95 -10.82 -14.76
CA THR A 327 20.97 -10.87 -15.82
C THR A 327 20.57 -10.04 -17.03
N PHE A 328 19.34 -9.50 -17.05
CA PHE A 328 18.76 -8.76 -18.17
C PHE A 328 18.69 -9.58 -19.47
N GLU A 329 18.48 -10.90 -19.33
CA GLU A 329 18.16 -11.78 -20.45
C GLU A 329 16.65 -11.80 -20.66
N GLY A 330 16.19 -11.31 -21.81
CA GLY A 330 14.77 -11.26 -22.14
C GLY A 330 14.06 -10.01 -21.61
N GLU A 331 12.90 -10.18 -21.00
CA GLU A 331 12.10 -9.07 -20.46
C GLU A 331 12.59 -8.63 -19.07
N LEU A 332 12.36 -7.36 -18.73
CA LEU A 332 12.69 -6.82 -17.42
C LEU A 332 11.89 -7.57 -16.34
N LYS A 333 12.58 -8.11 -15.31
CA LYS A 333 11.89 -8.81 -14.22
C LYS A 333 10.89 -7.90 -13.51
N LYS A 334 9.73 -8.46 -13.11
CA LYS A 334 8.63 -7.72 -12.44
C LYS A 334 9.02 -6.96 -11.17
N ASN A 335 10.13 -7.31 -10.54
CA ASN A 335 10.63 -6.59 -9.37
C ASN A 335 10.99 -5.13 -9.67
N TRP A 336 11.32 -4.81 -10.92
CA TRP A 336 11.67 -3.47 -11.36
C TRP A 336 10.43 -2.58 -11.53
N ASN A 337 10.52 -1.37 -10.98
CA ASN A 337 9.57 -0.29 -11.24
C ASN A 337 10.30 0.89 -11.90
N ALA A 338 9.54 1.81 -12.47
CA ALA A 338 10.01 3.07 -13.03
C ALA A 338 9.18 4.26 -12.52
N GLY A 339 9.80 5.44 -12.51
CA GLY A 339 9.13 6.66 -12.07
C GLY A 339 8.16 7.18 -13.12
N ARG A 340 6.86 7.15 -12.82
CA ARG A 340 5.72 7.78 -13.51
C ARG A 340 5.42 7.30 -14.92
N ILE A 341 6.36 6.64 -15.58
CA ILE A 341 6.26 6.18 -16.96
C ILE A 341 6.74 4.72 -17.01
N LEU A 342 5.99 3.86 -17.70
CA LEU A 342 6.36 2.47 -17.87
C LEU A 342 7.67 2.33 -18.68
N PRO A 343 8.55 1.37 -18.31
CA PRO A 343 9.68 0.98 -19.15
C PRO A 343 9.19 0.55 -20.54
N ASN A 344 9.86 1.04 -21.58
CA ASN A 344 9.62 0.62 -22.96
C ASN A 344 10.92 0.68 -23.76
N ALA A 345 10.89 0.13 -24.98
CA ALA A 345 12.06 0.01 -25.84
C ALA A 345 12.70 1.36 -26.23
N ASP A 346 11.98 2.49 -26.12
CA ASP A 346 12.54 3.79 -26.47
C ASP A 346 13.58 4.28 -25.45
N TRP A 347 13.50 3.83 -24.19
CA TRP A 347 14.36 4.35 -23.13
C TRP A 347 14.86 3.30 -22.12
N CYS A 348 14.33 2.08 -22.15
CA CYS A 348 14.71 0.94 -21.31
C CYS A 348 14.64 -0.35 -22.14
N ASP A 349 15.70 -0.63 -22.90
CA ASP A 349 15.74 -1.76 -23.85
C ASP A 349 16.73 -2.85 -23.40
N THR A 350 16.19 -4.03 -23.06
CA THR A 350 16.94 -5.25 -22.71
C THR A 350 17.23 -6.16 -23.90
N LYS A 351 16.65 -5.88 -25.07
CA LYS A 351 16.76 -6.69 -26.30
C LYS A 351 17.86 -6.17 -27.24
N CYS A 352 18.18 -4.88 -27.22
CA CYS A 352 19.21 -4.30 -28.08
C CYS A 352 20.62 -4.86 -27.86
N ARG A 353 20.92 -5.38 -26.66
CA ARG A 353 22.18 -6.06 -26.35
C ARG A 353 21.91 -7.13 -25.29
N PRO A 354 21.97 -8.43 -25.65
CA PRO A 354 21.79 -9.51 -24.68
C PRO A 354 22.67 -9.32 -23.45
N SER A 355 22.09 -9.60 -22.27
CA SER A 355 22.74 -9.43 -20.96
C SER A 355 22.99 -7.97 -20.52
N MET A 356 22.32 -6.99 -21.15
CA MET A 356 22.38 -5.58 -20.78
C MET A 356 21.04 -4.87 -20.92
N CYS A 357 20.75 -3.93 -20.02
CA CYS A 357 19.69 -2.95 -20.18
C CYS A 357 20.26 -1.60 -20.64
N ARG A 358 19.87 -1.12 -21.83
CA ARG A 358 20.21 0.22 -22.31
C ARG A 358 19.19 1.23 -21.77
N SER A 359 19.66 2.15 -20.93
CA SER A 359 18.88 3.31 -20.49
C SER A 359 19.36 4.57 -21.20
N GLY A 360 18.43 5.34 -21.81
CA GLY A 360 18.78 6.57 -22.50
C GLY A 360 17.60 7.48 -22.76
N ARG A 361 17.55 8.62 -22.06
CA ARG A 361 16.84 9.88 -22.38
C ARG A 361 17.41 10.97 -21.47
N ARG A 362 17.24 12.26 -21.82
CA ARG A 362 17.69 13.39 -20.97
C ARG A 362 17.07 13.25 -19.58
N ILE A 363 17.91 13.18 -18.55
CA ILE A 363 17.48 13.34 -17.15
C ILE A 363 17.12 14.82 -16.99
N TYR A 364 15.83 15.14 -16.95
CA TYR A 364 15.41 16.43 -16.44
C TYR A 364 15.28 16.27 -14.93
N ALA A 365 15.99 17.07 -14.15
CA ALA A 365 15.69 17.22 -12.73
C ALA A 365 14.27 17.83 -12.62
N GLY A 366 13.25 16.97 -12.49
CA GLY A 366 11.84 17.37 -12.51
C GLY A 366 10.89 16.17 -12.61
N THR A 367 9.59 16.41 -12.41
CA THR A 367 8.53 15.37 -12.33
C THR A 367 8.12 14.76 -13.67
N HIS A 368 8.74 15.15 -14.78
CA HIS A 368 8.26 14.83 -16.12
C HIS A 368 8.97 13.66 -16.81
N TRP A 369 10.31 13.57 -16.71
CA TRP A 369 11.11 12.53 -17.36
C TRP A 369 12.27 12.10 -16.47
N LEU A 370 12.08 11.00 -15.73
CA LEU A 370 13.09 10.33 -14.93
C LEU A 370 13.23 8.88 -15.42
N PRO A 371 14.04 8.62 -16.45
CA PRO A 371 14.26 7.27 -16.99
C PRO A 371 15.12 6.45 -16.02
N ILE A 372 14.52 5.99 -14.93
CA ILE A 372 15.17 5.21 -13.88
C ILE A 372 14.34 3.96 -13.64
N VAL A 373 14.99 2.80 -13.74
CA VAL A 373 14.48 1.54 -13.20
C VAL A 373 15.13 1.26 -11.85
N TYR A 374 14.35 0.77 -10.88
CA TYR A 374 14.84 0.49 -9.53
C TYR A 374 14.06 -0.67 -8.89
N ASN A 375 14.65 -1.26 -7.86
CA ASN A 375 14.04 -2.29 -7.03
C ASN A 375 14.03 -1.81 -5.57
N ARG A 376 13.04 -2.25 -4.80
CA ARG A 376 12.80 -1.80 -3.42
C ARG A 376 13.88 -2.35 -2.49
N TRP A 377 14.39 -1.49 -1.61
CA TRP A 377 15.22 -1.92 -0.50
C TRP A 377 14.38 -2.59 0.58
N SER A 378 14.74 -3.80 0.99
CA SER A 378 13.99 -4.58 1.97
C SER A 378 14.83 -5.03 3.18
N HIS A 379 16.16 -4.98 3.06
CA HIS A 379 17.14 -5.54 4.01
C HIS A 379 18.45 -4.73 4.01
N PRO A 380 19.36 -4.94 4.98
CA PRO A 380 20.78 -4.67 4.74
C PRO A 380 21.21 -5.41 3.47
N ILE A 381 21.71 -4.67 2.49
CA ILE A 381 22.04 -5.21 1.16
C ILE A 381 23.47 -4.83 0.77
N SER A 382 24.10 -5.73 0.02
CA SER A 382 25.10 -5.36 -0.98
C SER A 382 24.43 -5.38 -2.35
N PHE A 383 24.72 -4.42 -3.20
CA PHE A 383 24.30 -4.44 -4.61
C PHE A 383 25.53 -4.24 -5.48
N SER A 384 25.53 -4.80 -6.69
CA SER A 384 26.57 -4.56 -7.69
C SER A 384 25.94 -4.44 -9.07
N THR A 385 26.61 -3.70 -9.97
CA THR A 385 26.21 -3.56 -11.37
C THR A 385 27.45 -3.47 -12.23
N ARG A 386 27.44 -4.10 -13.42
CA ARG A 386 28.50 -3.97 -14.43
C ARG A 386 28.01 -3.00 -15.51
N LYS A 387 28.84 -2.03 -15.89
CA LYS A 387 28.52 -1.00 -16.89
C LYS A 387 29.57 -0.98 -17.98
N ASP A 388 29.14 -0.92 -19.23
CA ASP A 388 29.98 -0.56 -20.37
C ASP A 388 29.60 0.84 -20.83
N LEU A 389 30.56 1.76 -20.88
CA LEU A 389 30.37 3.12 -21.39
C LEU A 389 31.08 3.26 -22.74
N TYR A 390 30.42 3.88 -23.71
CA TYR A 390 30.99 4.19 -25.02
C TYR A 390 30.60 5.61 -25.41
N ASP A 391 31.37 6.61 -24.94
CA ASP A 391 31.70 7.83 -25.69
C ASP A 391 32.61 8.75 -24.88
N GLY A 392 33.63 9.32 -25.51
CA GLY A 392 34.62 10.23 -24.90
C GLY A 392 34.10 11.65 -24.60
N LYS A 393 32.81 11.83 -24.29
CA LYS A 393 32.20 13.13 -23.94
C LYS A 393 31.47 13.06 -22.61
N LEU A 394 31.71 14.07 -21.77
CA LEU A 394 31.28 14.22 -20.38
C LEU A 394 29.74 14.31 -20.12
N VAL A 395 28.90 14.03 -21.12
CA VAL A 395 27.45 14.34 -21.11
C VAL A 395 26.57 13.15 -20.70
N THR A 396 27.11 11.93 -20.67
CA THR A 396 26.37 10.71 -20.34
C THR A 396 26.84 10.14 -19.00
N SER A 397 26.04 10.33 -17.94
CA SER A 397 26.26 9.65 -16.67
C SER A 397 25.22 8.55 -16.45
N ILE A 398 25.62 7.29 -16.61
CA ILE A 398 24.83 6.13 -16.14
C ILE A 398 25.14 5.96 -14.65
N LEU A 399 24.21 6.33 -13.79
CA LEU A 399 24.41 6.46 -12.36
C LEU A 399 23.74 5.31 -11.61
N LEU A 400 24.42 4.80 -10.58
CA LEU A 400 23.77 3.97 -9.57
C LEU A 400 23.21 4.94 -8.52
N ILE A 401 21.90 4.86 -8.24
CA ILE A 401 21.22 5.88 -7.44
C ILE A 401 20.51 5.21 -6.26
N CYS A 402 20.80 5.70 -5.04
CA CYS A 402 19.95 5.44 -3.87
C CYS A 402 18.92 6.57 -3.77
N ILE A 403 17.65 6.24 -4.00
CA ILE A 403 16.58 7.25 -4.11
C ILE A 403 15.79 7.31 -2.81
N ARG A 404 16.08 8.33 -2.01
CA ARG A 404 15.14 8.89 -1.03
C ARG A 404 15.22 10.41 -0.96
N ASN A 405 16.43 10.98 -1.18
CA ASN A 405 16.72 12.41 -1.31
C ASN A 405 17.97 12.65 -2.20
N HIS A 406 18.11 11.89 -3.30
CA HIS A 406 19.23 11.96 -4.26
C HIS A 406 20.64 11.95 -3.63
N PHE A 407 21.10 10.78 -3.16
CA PHE A 407 22.54 10.53 -3.07
C PHE A 407 23.02 9.79 -4.32
N ALA A 408 23.96 10.42 -5.01
CA ALA A 408 24.53 9.98 -6.28
C ALA A 408 26.04 9.76 -6.11
N SER A 409 26.52 8.52 -6.22
CA SER A 409 27.96 8.27 -6.38
C SER A 409 28.32 8.32 -7.87
N ARG A 410 29.03 9.37 -8.29
CA ARG A 410 29.72 9.40 -9.57
C ARG A 410 31.02 8.62 -9.42
N LEU A 411 31.17 7.51 -10.14
CA LEU A 411 32.44 6.82 -10.23
C LEU A 411 33.21 7.36 -11.45
N PRO A 412 34.46 7.84 -11.28
CA PRO A 412 35.38 8.02 -12.39
C PRO A 412 35.62 6.67 -13.09
N THR A 413 35.95 6.71 -14.37
CA THR A 413 36.12 5.54 -15.25
C THR A 413 37.23 4.56 -14.86
N GLU A 414 37.97 4.79 -13.78
CA GLU A 414 38.96 3.85 -13.26
C GLU A 414 38.91 3.81 -11.72
N SER A 415 38.35 2.75 -11.15
CA SER A 415 38.83 2.06 -9.93
C SER A 415 37.73 1.17 -9.32
N PHE A 416 37.90 -0.15 -9.48
CA PHE A 416 37.39 -1.12 -8.52
C PHE A 416 38.26 -1.03 -7.27
N LYS A 417 37.65 -0.68 -6.13
CA LYS A 417 38.07 -1.12 -4.79
C LYS A 417 36.96 -0.82 -3.79
N ASN A 418 36.30 -1.88 -3.34
CA ASN A 418 35.53 -2.03 -2.09
C ASN A 418 34.91 -0.75 -1.52
N CYS A 419 33.62 -0.55 -1.76
CA CYS A 419 32.80 0.33 -0.92
C CYS A 419 31.77 -0.53 -0.18
N ILE A 420 32.21 -1.08 0.95
CA ILE A 420 31.36 -1.53 2.05
C ILE A 420 31.10 -0.27 2.87
N TYR A 421 29.85 0.20 2.94
CA TYR A 421 29.44 1.21 3.92
C TYR A 421 28.51 0.53 4.91
N TRP A 422 28.91 0.60 6.19
CA TRP A 422 28.31 -0.03 7.36
C TRP A 422 26.86 0.38 7.61
#